data_AF-A0A0A1T0U6-F1
#
_entry.id   AF-A0A0A1T0U6-F1
#
_cell.length_a   1.000
_cell.length_b   1.000
_cell.length_c   1.000
_cell.angle_alpha   90.00
_cell.angle_beta   90.00
_cell.angle_gamma   90.00
#
_symmetry.space_group_name_H-M   'P 1'
#
loop_
_entity.id
_entity.type
_entity.pdbx_description
1 polymer ?
#
loop_
_entity_poly.entity_id
_entity_poly.type
_entity_poly.pdbx_seq_one_letter_code
_entity_poly.pdbx_strand_id
1 'polypeptide(L)'
;MFDPHSASEDTDPIPDSAYLLGNESHQKEKYRKQSHWKSPSACILIVNIIMLIISIICLLASLALWQSSQPSHSRNWLLKATSNPSPILEQINIPVLSKKMNGTFLETGTKDIFRQDPSPEVDAAWDRIQTRDAVPISRLDVIRLGKDPDDTAKFPESFGLGNEAYIAKVDVFHQIHCLNTLRMNLRNNFDYYYGSEFPNGTATTKFHDLHVGHCLVTLLENIKCAGNVDLYTHRWVDAQVHPYADFNMAHQCRDFDAILAWQEKHAVPMDQMMNVTKPKDAKVHIMSHEFKEVMGWYKTHPEDDTVNGEDG
;
A
#
# COMPACT_ATOMS: atom_id res chain seq x y z
N MET A 1 62.65 -104.72 -1.25
CA MET A 1 61.82 -105.93 -1.08
C MET A 1 60.76 -105.56 -0.08
N PHE A 2 59.50 -105.51 -0.51
CA PHE A 2 58.34 -105.02 0.23
C PHE A 2 58.36 -103.54 0.67
N ASP A 3 57.12 -103.04 0.82
CA ASP A 3 56.57 -101.71 1.12
C ASP A 3 55.51 -101.97 2.26
N PRO A 4 54.58 -101.08 2.72
CA PRO A 4 54.31 -99.66 2.39
C PRO A 4 53.92 -98.72 3.58
N HIS A 5 53.61 -97.44 3.25
CA HIS A 5 52.77 -96.44 4.00
C HIS A 5 53.31 -95.87 5.36
N SER A 6 52.92 -94.69 5.89
CA SER A 6 52.38 -93.36 5.42
C SER A 6 52.33 -92.41 6.67
N ALA A 7 51.91 -91.13 6.75
CA ALA A 7 51.34 -90.08 5.87
C ALA A 7 51.58 -88.65 6.49
N SER A 8 51.02 -87.57 5.91
CA SER A 8 50.91 -86.14 6.36
C SER A 8 52.22 -85.33 6.53
N GLU A 9 52.43 -84.11 6.00
CA GLU A 9 51.61 -82.89 5.72
C GLU A 9 51.43 -81.92 6.92
N ASP A 10 51.54 -80.58 6.80
CA ASP A 10 52.24 -79.70 5.81
C ASP A 10 52.28 -78.22 6.31
N THR A 11 52.84 -77.29 5.52
CA THR A 11 52.72 -75.80 5.51
C THR A 11 53.69 -74.92 6.33
N ASP A 12 53.89 -73.69 5.81
CA ASP A 12 54.97 -72.69 6.03
C ASP A 12 54.50 -71.32 5.43
N PRO A 13 55.14 -70.12 5.58
CA PRO A 13 55.81 -69.50 6.74
C PRO A 13 55.73 -67.92 6.87
N ILE A 14 56.54 -67.33 7.79
CA ILE A 14 57.10 -65.93 7.91
C ILE A 14 56.21 -64.73 8.44
N PRO A 15 56.74 -63.52 8.83
CA PRO A 15 56.88 -63.09 10.26
C PRO A 15 56.43 -61.62 10.61
N ASP A 16 56.71 -61.14 11.84
CA ASP A 16 57.57 -59.94 12.12
C ASP A 16 57.95 -59.81 13.64
N SER A 17 58.46 -58.65 14.10
CA SER A 17 59.43 -58.49 15.20
C SER A 17 59.10 -57.47 16.32
N ALA A 18 59.71 -57.61 17.52
CA ALA A 18 59.62 -56.64 18.64
C ALA A 18 60.70 -56.82 19.75
N TYR A 19 60.82 -55.80 20.62
CA TYR A 19 61.50 -55.73 21.95
C TYR A 19 63.04 -55.63 22.07
N LEU A 20 63.51 -54.45 22.51
CA LEU A 20 64.47 -54.24 23.63
C LEU A 20 64.14 -52.89 24.33
N LEU A 21 64.48 -52.73 25.62
CA LEU A 21 64.10 -51.57 26.43
C LEU A 21 65.16 -51.09 27.43
N GLY A 22 65.30 -49.76 27.55
CA GLY A 22 65.66 -49.03 28.77
C GLY A 22 67.15 -48.71 29.02
N ASN A 23 67.45 -47.44 29.31
CA ASN A 23 67.96 -46.97 30.62
C ASN A 23 67.96 -45.41 30.71
N GLU A 24 68.39 -44.87 31.86
CA GLU A 24 68.86 -43.50 32.16
C GLU A 24 67.81 -42.38 32.32
N SER A 25 67.38 -42.17 33.57
CA SER A 25 66.48 -41.09 33.99
C SER A 25 66.99 -40.30 35.22
N HIS A 26 68.29 -39.95 35.26
CA HIS A 26 68.89 -39.25 36.41
C HIS A 26 69.94 -38.16 36.08
N GLN A 27 69.48 -37.01 35.56
CA GLN A 27 70.22 -35.74 35.75
C GLN A 27 69.32 -34.54 36.07
N LYS A 28 69.60 -33.94 37.23
CA LYS A 28 68.90 -32.78 37.84
C LYS A 28 68.97 -31.57 36.91
N GLU A 29 67.88 -30.87 36.63
CA GLU A 29 67.16 -30.00 37.57
C GLU A 29 68.10 -29.02 38.30
N LYS A 30 68.70 -28.05 37.58
CA LYS A 30 69.44 -26.95 38.22
C LYS A 30 69.48 -25.59 37.49
N TYR A 31 68.45 -25.22 36.73
CA TYR A 31 68.34 -23.84 36.24
C TYR A 31 66.96 -23.18 36.42
N ARG A 32 67.00 -21.97 36.99
CA ARG A 32 66.01 -20.89 36.85
C ARG A 32 64.63 -21.09 37.50
N LYS A 33 64.59 -21.17 38.83
CA LYS A 33 63.52 -20.50 39.59
C LYS A 33 63.63 -18.99 39.36
N GLN A 34 62.79 -18.42 38.51
CA GLN A 34 62.63 -16.96 38.38
C GLN A 34 61.16 -16.57 38.23
N SER A 35 60.67 -15.82 39.21
CA SER A 35 59.56 -14.87 39.14
C SER A 35 58.24 -15.32 38.46
N HIS A 36 57.31 -15.83 39.28
CA HIS A 36 55.87 -15.70 39.00
C HIS A 36 55.38 -14.25 39.28
N TRP A 37 56.04 -13.24 38.73
CA TRP A 37 55.35 -11.97 38.47
C TRP A 37 54.36 -12.22 37.34
N LYS A 38 53.07 -12.01 37.61
CA LYS A 38 52.08 -11.82 36.54
C LYS A 38 52.57 -10.63 35.71
N SER A 39 52.98 -10.85 34.47
CA SER A 39 53.50 -9.75 33.66
C SER A 39 52.40 -8.70 33.46
N PRO A 40 52.71 -7.40 33.48
CA PRO A 40 51.70 -6.36 33.24
C PRO A 40 51.05 -6.55 31.86
N SER A 41 51.79 -7.09 30.87
CA SER A 41 51.27 -7.50 29.56
C SER A 41 50.17 -8.57 29.64
N ALA A 42 50.22 -9.52 30.57
CA ALA A 42 49.16 -10.52 30.74
C ALA A 42 47.88 -9.89 31.32
N CYS A 43 48.01 -8.97 32.28
CA CYS A 43 46.87 -8.19 32.79
C CYS A 43 46.26 -7.29 31.70
N ILE A 44 47.10 -6.60 30.91
CA ILE A 44 46.67 -5.78 29.78
C ILE A 44 45.95 -6.64 28.73
N LEU A 45 46.46 -7.84 28.41
CA LEU A 45 45.81 -8.77 27.48
C LEU A 45 44.43 -9.21 27.99
N ILE A 46 44.30 -9.56 29.27
CA ILE A 46 43.01 -9.93 29.88
C ILE A 46 42.02 -8.76 29.83
N VAL A 47 42.45 -7.54 30.15
CA VAL A 47 41.59 -6.34 30.05
C VAL A 47 41.14 -6.08 28.61
N ASN A 48 42.03 -6.23 27.61
CA ASN A 48 41.66 -6.08 26.20
C ASN A 48 40.69 -7.17 25.74
N ILE A 49 40.85 -8.42 26.19
CA ILE A 49 39.90 -9.51 25.90
C ILE A 49 38.52 -9.21 26.52
N ILE A 50 38.47 -8.73 27.77
CA ILE A 50 37.22 -8.34 28.43
C ILE A 50 36.55 -7.17 27.68
N MET A 51 37.31 -6.13 27.33
CA MET A 51 36.80 -4.98 26.56
C MET A 51 36.31 -5.38 25.17
N LEU A 52 36.99 -6.33 24.50
CA LEU A 52 36.55 -6.89 23.22
C LEU A 52 35.25 -7.68 23.36
N ILE A 53 35.13 -8.53 24.38
CA ILE A 53 33.89 -9.27 24.67
C ILE A 53 32.73 -8.32 24.97
N ILE A 54 32.94 -7.30 25.81
CA ILE A 54 31.94 -6.26 26.09
C ILE A 54 31.56 -5.52 24.79
N SER A 55 32.53 -5.15 23.95
CA SER A 55 32.26 -4.47 22.67
C SER A 55 31.45 -5.33 21.71
N ILE A 56 31.74 -6.64 21.63
CA ILE A 56 30.97 -7.61 20.84
C ILE A 56 29.55 -7.75 21.39
N ILE A 57 29.37 -7.85 22.71
CA ILE A 57 28.04 -7.91 23.35
C ILE A 57 27.25 -6.64 23.06
N CYS A 58 27.85 -5.45 23.21
CA CYS A 58 27.21 -4.18 22.88
C CYS A 58 26.85 -4.06 21.40
N LEU A 59 27.71 -4.54 20.49
CA LEU A 59 27.43 -4.56 19.05
C LEU A 59 26.29 -5.50 18.70
N LEU A 60 26.28 -6.73 19.24
CA LEU A 60 25.22 -7.70 19.01
C LEU A 60 23.88 -7.25 19.62
N ALA A 61 23.89 -6.67 20.82
CA ALA A 61 22.71 -6.08 21.44
C ALA A 61 22.17 -4.89 20.61
N SER A 62 23.05 -4.01 20.13
CA SER A 62 22.67 -2.90 19.25
C SER A 62 22.10 -3.39 17.92
N LEU A 63 22.66 -4.46 17.34
CA LEU A 63 22.18 -5.05 16.09
C LEU A 63 20.82 -5.74 16.28
N ALA A 64 20.61 -6.45 17.40
CA ALA A 64 19.32 -7.06 17.73
C ALA A 64 18.24 -6.00 18.01
N LEU A 65 18.56 -4.95 18.77
CA LEU A 65 17.67 -3.80 18.98
C LEU A 65 17.35 -3.13 17.64
N TRP A 66 18.35 -2.84 16.82
CA TRP A 66 18.17 -2.28 15.48
C TRP A 66 17.25 -3.15 14.62
N GLN A 67 17.52 -4.45 14.53
CA GLN A 67 16.74 -5.39 13.72
C GLN A 67 15.30 -5.59 14.25
N SER A 68 15.06 -5.42 15.56
CA SER A 68 13.71 -5.38 16.15
C SER A 68 13.01 -4.02 15.99
N SER A 69 13.77 -2.94 15.81
CA SER A 69 13.25 -1.58 15.57
C SER A 69 12.98 -1.28 14.11
N GLN A 70 13.57 -2.05 13.18
CA GLN A 70 13.18 -2.01 11.77
C GLN A 70 11.69 -2.35 11.66
N PRO A 71 10.88 -1.55 10.93
CA PRO A 71 9.53 -1.95 10.58
C PRO A 71 9.60 -3.31 9.90
N SER A 72 8.84 -4.29 10.37
CA SER A 72 8.84 -5.58 9.67
C SER A 72 8.40 -5.32 8.23
N HIS A 73 9.23 -5.71 7.26
CA HIS A 73 8.89 -5.68 5.83
C HIS A 73 7.88 -6.78 5.48
N SER A 74 6.88 -6.94 6.35
CA SER A 74 5.66 -7.68 6.11
C SER A 74 4.92 -7.06 4.93
N ARG A 75 4.12 -7.91 4.27
CA ARG A 75 3.24 -7.54 3.17
C ARG A 75 2.43 -6.28 3.53
N ASN A 76 2.47 -5.29 2.63
CA ASN A 76 1.73 -4.04 2.72
C ASN A 76 1.93 -3.20 4.02
N TRP A 77 3.08 -3.30 4.70
CA TRP A 77 3.29 -2.67 6.02
C TRP A 77 2.96 -1.16 6.08
N LEU A 78 3.26 -0.39 5.01
CA LEU A 78 2.88 1.02 4.92
C LEU A 78 1.36 1.23 4.88
N LEU A 79 0.66 0.45 4.06
CA LEU A 79 -0.81 0.54 3.93
C LEU A 79 -1.49 0.13 5.24
N LYS A 80 -0.97 -0.89 5.93
CA LYS A 80 -1.44 -1.30 7.27
C LYS A 80 -1.28 -0.22 8.34
N ALA A 81 -0.38 0.74 8.15
CA ALA A 81 -0.23 1.90 9.04
C ALA A 81 -1.18 3.07 8.68
N THR A 82 -1.87 3.00 7.54
CA THR A 82 -2.77 4.06 7.02
C THR A 82 -4.13 3.52 6.55
N SER A 83 -4.56 2.39 7.09
CA SER A 83 -5.86 1.74 6.78
C SER A 83 -6.38 1.02 8.03
N ASN A 84 -7.68 0.77 8.07
CA ASN A 84 -8.32 -0.09 9.07
C ASN A 84 -7.89 -1.57 8.85
N PRO A 85 -7.95 -2.45 9.86
CA PRO A 85 -7.55 -3.86 9.69
C PRO A 85 -8.39 -4.57 8.62
N SER A 86 -7.75 -4.90 7.49
CA SER A 86 -8.39 -5.55 6.35
C SER A 86 -7.65 -6.84 5.96
N PRO A 87 -8.35 -7.98 5.77
CA PRO A 87 -7.72 -9.24 5.36
C PRO A 87 -7.04 -9.14 3.99
N ILE A 88 -7.47 -8.21 3.12
CA ILE A 88 -6.85 -7.94 1.82
C ILE A 88 -5.37 -7.57 2.00
N LEU A 89 -5.06 -6.79 3.04
CA LEU A 89 -3.70 -6.35 3.36
C LEU A 89 -2.78 -7.50 3.80
N GLU A 90 -3.34 -8.63 4.25
CA GLU A 90 -2.60 -9.85 4.57
C GLU A 90 -2.54 -10.84 3.40
N GLN A 91 -3.55 -10.87 2.53
CA GLN A 91 -3.69 -11.89 1.49
C GLN A 91 -2.95 -11.58 0.19
N ILE A 92 -2.98 -10.33 -0.29
CA ILE A 92 -2.38 -9.92 -1.57
C ILE A 92 -1.30 -8.85 -1.39
N ASN A 93 -0.37 -8.71 -2.34
CA ASN A 93 0.60 -7.62 -2.34
C ASN A 93 0.08 -6.46 -3.20
N ILE A 94 -0.17 -5.30 -2.59
CA ILE A 94 -0.65 -4.09 -3.28
C ILE A 94 0.55 -3.17 -3.52
N PRO A 95 1.01 -2.97 -4.77
CA PRO A 95 2.11 -2.06 -5.07
C PRO A 95 1.65 -0.60 -4.97
N VAL A 96 2.41 0.23 -4.25
CA VAL A 96 2.23 1.70 -4.28
C VAL A 96 2.85 2.23 -5.56
N LEU A 97 2.07 2.94 -6.39
CA LEU A 97 2.48 3.40 -7.71
C LEU A 97 2.48 4.93 -7.81
N SER A 98 3.59 5.51 -8.27
CA SER A 98 3.67 6.94 -8.60
C SER A 98 3.02 7.19 -9.97
N LYS A 99 1.82 7.78 -9.98
CA LYS A 99 1.06 8.13 -11.21
C LYS A 99 0.85 9.65 -11.29
N LYS A 100 1.18 10.29 -12.43
CA LYS A 100 0.64 11.64 -12.75
C LYS A 100 -0.85 11.45 -13.04
N MET A 101 -1.73 12.08 -12.26
CA MET A 101 -3.15 12.15 -12.60
C MET A 101 -3.35 12.96 -13.87
N ASN A 102 -4.22 12.49 -14.77
CA ASN A 102 -4.67 13.31 -15.90
C ASN A 102 -5.76 14.26 -15.38
N GLY A 103 -5.38 15.51 -15.14
CA GLY A 103 -6.28 16.58 -14.71
C GLY A 103 -6.60 17.58 -15.83
N THR A 104 -6.32 17.26 -17.09
CA THR A 104 -6.49 18.22 -18.19
C THR A 104 -7.97 18.57 -18.38
N PHE A 105 -8.29 19.87 -18.37
CA PHE A 105 -9.68 20.35 -18.40
C PHE A 105 -10.40 20.00 -19.71
N LEU A 106 -9.75 20.24 -20.85
CA LEU A 106 -10.23 19.92 -22.19
C LEU A 106 -9.39 18.77 -22.76
N GLU A 107 -10.02 17.77 -23.37
CA GLU A 107 -9.31 16.63 -23.98
C GLU A 107 -9.42 16.71 -25.51
N THR A 108 -8.34 17.13 -26.18
CA THR A 108 -8.23 17.16 -27.66
C THR A 108 -8.04 15.78 -28.30
N GLY A 109 -7.94 14.70 -27.50
CA GLY A 109 -7.83 13.32 -27.95
C GLY A 109 -9.09 12.48 -27.69
N THR A 110 -8.94 11.17 -27.69
CA THR A 110 -10.00 10.26 -27.20
C THR A 110 -10.26 10.54 -25.71
N LYS A 111 -11.42 11.11 -25.39
CA LYS A 111 -11.86 11.35 -24.01
C LYS A 111 -11.77 10.08 -23.16
N ASP A 112 -11.42 10.19 -21.89
CA ASP A 112 -11.53 9.07 -20.94
C ASP A 112 -12.99 8.56 -20.95
N ILE A 113 -13.21 7.24 -20.92
CA ILE A 113 -14.54 6.63 -20.94
C ILE A 113 -15.44 7.12 -19.80
N PHE A 114 -14.86 7.51 -18.65
CA PHE A 114 -15.61 8.08 -17.53
C PHE A 114 -16.02 9.56 -17.74
N ARG A 115 -15.52 10.21 -18.81
CA ARG A 115 -15.82 11.59 -19.25
C ARG A 115 -16.65 11.65 -20.55
N GLN A 116 -16.99 10.51 -21.13
CA GLN A 116 -17.83 10.44 -22.33
C GLN A 116 -19.32 10.61 -21.99
N ASP A 117 -20.10 11.01 -22.99
CA ASP A 117 -21.55 11.17 -22.87
C ASP A 117 -22.23 9.81 -22.60
N PRO A 118 -23.39 9.76 -21.90
CA PRO A 118 -23.97 8.50 -21.44
C PRO A 118 -24.22 7.47 -22.56
N SER A 119 -23.56 6.31 -22.44
CA SER A 119 -23.69 5.18 -23.38
C SER A 119 -23.58 3.83 -22.64
N PRO A 120 -23.99 2.71 -23.27
CA PRO A 120 -23.82 1.37 -22.70
C PRO A 120 -22.35 1.04 -22.35
N GLU A 121 -21.40 1.55 -23.13
CA GLU A 121 -19.96 1.37 -22.91
C GLU A 121 -19.48 2.16 -21.69
N VAL A 122 -19.99 3.38 -21.48
CA VAL A 122 -19.72 4.19 -20.29
C VAL A 122 -20.28 3.52 -19.04
N ASP A 123 -21.54 3.10 -19.07
CA ASP A 123 -22.17 2.47 -17.90
C ASP A 123 -21.53 1.10 -17.58
N ALA A 124 -21.17 0.30 -18.58
CA ALA A 124 -20.38 -0.92 -18.39
C ALA A 124 -18.98 -0.66 -17.83
N ALA A 125 -18.32 0.44 -18.25
CA ALA A 125 -17.02 0.84 -17.70
C ALA A 125 -17.12 1.23 -16.22
N TRP A 126 -18.20 1.90 -15.81
CA TRP A 126 -18.52 2.18 -14.40
C TRP A 126 -18.85 0.89 -13.64
N ASP A 127 -19.77 0.05 -14.11
CA ASP A 127 -20.19 -1.21 -13.47
C ASP A 127 -19.00 -2.12 -13.12
N ARG A 128 -18.03 -2.22 -14.04
CA ARG A 128 -16.79 -2.97 -13.84
C ARG A 128 -15.95 -2.50 -12.63
N ILE A 129 -16.08 -1.24 -12.19
CA ILE A 129 -15.32 -0.66 -11.08
C ILE A 129 -16.15 -0.27 -9.86
N GLN A 130 -17.48 -0.41 -9.91
CA GLN A 130 -18.40 -0.21 -8.78
C GLN A 130 -18.96 -1.53 -8.22
N THR A 131 -18.22 -2.64 -8.28
CA THR A 131 -18.73 -3.96 -7.86
C THR A 131 -19.37 -3.91 -6.46
N ARG A 132 -20.58 -4.47 -6.38
CA ARG A 132 -21.38 -4.54 -5.15
C ARG A 132 -21.39 -5.96 -4.56
N ASP A 133 -20.51 -6.82 -5.08
CA ASP A 133 -20.39 -8.21 -4.66
C ASP A 133 -19.81 -8.29 -3.24
N ALA A 134 -20.32 -9.22 -2.44
CA ALA A 134 -19.85 -9.43 -1.07
C ALA A 134 -18.72 -10.46 -1.02
N VAL A 135 -17.74 -10.23 -0.16
CA VAL A 135 -16.65 -11.15 0.14
C VAL A 135 -16.86 -11.81 1.52
N PRO A 136 -16.57 -13.11 1.67
CA PRO A 136 -16.57 -13.76 2.97
C PRO A 136 -15.34 -13.35 3.79
N ILE A 137 -15.55 -12.93 5.02
CA ILE A 137 -14.48 -12.72 6.02
C ILE A 137 -14.69 -13.61 7.25
N SER A 138 -13.62 -13.87 8.01
CA SER A 138 -13.68 -14.75 9.17
C SER A 138 -14.19 -14.03 10.42
N ARG A 139 -14.64 -14.80 11.43
CA ARG A 139 -14.97 -14.26 12.77
C ARG A 139 -13.87 -13.38 13.36
N LEU A 140 -12.60 -13.74 13.11
CA LEU A 140 -11.44 -12.97 13.59
C LEU A 140 -11.31 -11.61 12.89
N ASP A 141 -11.66 -11.53 11.60
CA ASP A 141 -11.61 -10.28 10.85
C ASP A 141 -12.75 -9.32 11.28
N VAL A 142 -13.93 -9.85 11.58
CA VAL A 142 -15.04 -9.07 12.18
C VAL A 142 -14.62 -8.44 13.51
N ILE A 143 -13.97 -9.21 14.40
CA ILE A 143 -13.44 -8.71 15.68
C ILE A 143 -12.35 -7.64 15.44
N ARG A 144 -11.48 -7.83 14.45
CA ARG A 144 -10.42 -6.85 14.09
C ARG A 144 -10.97 -5.54 13.51
N LEU A 145 -12.13 -5.59 12.84
CA LEU A 145 -12.88 -4.41 12.39
C LEU A 145 -13.60 -3.67 13.54
N GLY A 146 -13.50 -4.16 14.78
CA GLY A 146 -14.20 -3.60 15.94
C GLY A 146 -15.70 -3.88 15.94
N LYS A 147 -16.15 -4.92 15.22
CA LYS A 147 -17.56 -5.31 15.10
C LYS A 147 -17.86 -6.55 15.95
N ASP A 148 -19.10 -6.67 16.40
CA ASP A 148 -19.59 -7.85 17.11
C ASP A 148 -19.95 -8.96 16.11
N PRO A 149 -19.32 -10.14 16.17
CA PRO A 149 -19.66 -11.27 15.29
C PRO A 149 -21.04 -11.88 15.54
N ASP A 150 -21.73 -11.53 16.63
CA ASP A 150 -23.04 -12.08 16.93
C ASP A 150 -24.18 -11.14 16.42
N ASP A 151 -23.83 -9.88 16.10
CA ASP A 151 -24.65 -8.85 15.40
C ASP A 151 -24.37 -8.80 13.88
N THR A 152 -23.25 -9.39 13.43
CA THR A 152 -22.82 -9.35 12.02
C THR A 152 -23.46 -10.48 11.19
N ALA A 153 -24.03 -10.14 10.03
CA ALA A 153 -24.68 -11.08 9.12
C ALA A 153 -23.69 -12.05 8.46
N LYS A 154 -24.13 -13.31 8.32
CA LYS A 154 -23.38 -14.42 7.72
C LYS A 154 -23.96 -14.84 6.37
N PHE A 155 -23.13 -15.41 5.51
CA PHE A 155 -23.61 -16.14 4.34
C PHE A 155 -24.36 -17.42 4.74
N PRO A 156 -25.36 -17.88 3.96
CA PRO A 156 -26.03 -19.16 4.21
C PRO A 156 -25.06 -20.34 4.13
N GLU A 157 -25.22 -21.34 5.00
CA GLU A 157 -24.41 -22.58 4.99
C GLU A 157 -24.47 -23.31 3.63
N SER A 158 -25.61 -23.19 2.93
CA SER A 158 -25.82 -23.74 1.58
C SER A 158 -24.90 -23.18 0.49
N PHE A 159 -24.19 -22.07 0.76
CA PHE A 159 -23.18 -21.54 -0.16
C PHE A 159 -21.81 -22.24 -0.01
N GLY A 160 -21.64 -23.14 0.97
CA GLY A 160 -20.42 -23.93 1.16
C GLY A 160 -19.23 -23.14 1.73
N LEU A 161 -19.44 -21.89 2.17
CA LEU A 161 -18.39 -21.00 2.68
C LEU A 161 -18.01 -21.26 4.16
N GLY A 162 -18.77 -22.11 4.85
CA GLY A 162 -18.60 -22.44 6.28
C GLY A 162 -19.38 -21.51 7.22
N ASN A 163 -19.70 -22.02 8.40
CA ASN A 163 -20.67 -21.43 9.34
C ASN A 163 -20.19 -20.13 10.01
N GLU A 164 -18.96 -19.69 9.74
CA GLU A 164 -18.30 -18.47 10.24
C GLU A 164 -17.86 -17.54 9.09
N ALA A 165 -18.51 -17.64 7.93
CA ALA A 165 -18.32 -16.76 6.78
C ALA A 165 -19.24 -15.53 6.87
N TYR A 166 -18.67 -14.38 7.23
CA TYR A 166 -19.39 -13.12 7.43
C TYR A 166 -19.44 -12.26 6.16
N ILE A 167 -20.52 -11.49 6.00
CA ILE A 167 -20.77 -10.67 4.81
C ILE A 167 -20.07 -9.31 4.96
N ALA A 168 -19.01 -9.10 4.19
CA ALA A 168 -18.33 -7.81 4.09
C ALA A 168 -18.15 -7.34 2.63
N LYS A 169 -17.85 -6.06 2.45
CA LYS A 169 -17.58 -5.41 1.16
C LYS A 169 -16.46 -4.38 1.29
N VAL A 170 -15.72 -4.18 0.20
CA VAL A 170 -14.59 -3.23 0.17
C VAL A 170 -15.09 -1.82 -0.11
N ASP A 171 -14.68 -0.87 0.72
CA ASP A 171 -15.22 0.48 0.73
C ASP A 171 -14.98 1.27 -0.57
N VAL A 172 -13.80 1.16 -1.20
CA VAL A 172 -13.51 1.89 -2.45
C VAL A 172 -14.55 1.66 -3.56
N PHE A 173 -15.12 0.45 -3.66
CA PHE A 173 -16.17 0.17 -4.65
C PHE A 173 -17.51 0.81 -4.28
N HIS A 174 -17.80 0.98 -2.99
CA HIS A 174 -18.95 1.74 -2.52
C HIS A 174 -18.78 3.25 -2.76
N GLN A 175 -17.59 3.80 -2.49
CA GLN A 175 -17.27 5.19 -2.82
C GLN A 175 -17.46 5.48 -4.33
N ILE A 176 -16.96 4.58 -5.20
CA ILE A 176 -17.15 4.68 -6.66
C ILE A 176 -18.65 4.53 -7.03
N HIS A 177 -19.39 3.63 -6.38
CA HIS A 177 -20.84 3.48 -6.60
C HIS A 177 -21.63 4.76 -6.23
N CYS A 178 -21.29 5.38 -5.11
CA CYS A 178 -21.88 6.66 -4.69
C CYS A 178 -21.51 7.79 -5.67
N LEU A 179 -20.26 7.86 -6.14
CA LEU A 179 -19.85 8.86 -7.15
C LEU A 179 -20.59 8.68 -8.49
N ASN A 180 -20.80 7.43 -8.94
CA ASN A 180 -21.59 7.14 -10.14
C ASN A 180 -23.08 7.48 -9.95
N THR A 181 -23.62 7.21 -8.76
CA THR A 181 -25.00 7.57 -8.41
C THR A 181 -25.16 9.09 -8.37
N LEU A 182 -24.18 9.83 -7.85
CA LEU A 182 -24.13 11.29 -7.94
C LEU A 182 -24.09 11.77 -9.39
N ARG A 183 -23.20 11.24 -10.25
CA ARG A 183 -23.14 11.54 -11.70
C ARG A 183 -24.54 11.49 -12.35
N MET A 184 -25.25 10.39 -12.14
CA MET A 184 -26.59 10.17 -12.71
C MET A 184 -27.65 11.15 -12.18
N ASN A 185 -27.48 11.67 -10.95
CA ASN A 185 -28.47 12.48 -10.24
C ASN A 185 -28.13 13.97 -10.15
N LEU A 186 -27.03 14.45 -10.76
CA LEU A 186 -26.63 15.87 -10.71
C LEU A 186 -27.72 16.84 -11.21
N ARG A 187 -28.59 16.39 -12.12
CA ARG A 187 -29.70 17.23 -12.63
C ARG A 187 -30.82 17.46 -11.59
N ASN A 188 -30.93 16.66 -10.53
CA ASN A 188 -32.04 16.74 -9.56
C ASN A 188 -32.09 18.05 -8.77
N ASN A 189 -30.95 18.74 -8.61
CA ASN A 189 -30.87 20.04 -7.92
C ASN A 189 -30.61 21.21 -8.89
N PHE A 190 -30.60 20.95 -10.19
CA PHE A 190 -30.07 21.88 -11.20
C PHE A 190 -30.88 23.18 -11.28
N ASP A 191 -32.20 23.08 -11.32
CA ASP A 191 -33.10 24.25 -11.39
C ASP A 191 -32.96 25.17 -10.17
N TYR A 192 -32.63 24.63 -8.99
CA TYR A 192 -32.46 25.42 -7.76
C TYR A 192 -31.15 26.21 -7.77
N TYR A 193 -30.03 25.58 -8.17
CA TYR A 193 -28.72 26.24 -8.16
C TYR A 193 -28.44 27.07 -9.42
N TYR A 194 -28.99 26.68 -10.57
CA TYR A 194 -28.67 27.25 -11.87
C TYR A 194 -29.89 27.64 -12.73
N GLY A 195 -31.13 27.47 -12.27
CA GLY A 195 -32.33 27.81 -13.07
C GLY A 195 -32.49 29.31 -13.39
N SER A 196 -31.71 30.18 -12.75
CA SER A 196 -31.57 31.60 -13.11
C SER A 196 -30.52 31.85 -14.21
N GLU A 197 -29.55 30.95 -14.39
CA GLU A 197 -28.52 30.97 -15.43
C GLU A 197 -28.96 30.19 -16.68
N PHE A 198 -29.67 29.07 -16.48
CA PHE A 198 -30.21 28.16 -17.50
C PHE A 198 -31.73 27.98 -17.33
N PRO A 199 -32.54 29.02 -17.58
CA PRO A 199 -33.98 29.00 -17.33
C PRO A 199 -34.73 27.99 -18.22
N ASN A 200 -35.81 27.41 -17.68
CA ASN A 200 -36.70 26.46 -18.37
C ASN A 200 -36.00 25.20 -18.93
N GLY A 201 -34.90 24.74 -18.31
CA GLY A 201 -34.17 23.56 -18.77
C GLY A 201 -33.42 23.77 -20.09
N THR A 202 -33.03 25.02 -20.41
CA THR A 202 -32.09 25.28 -21.51
C THR A 202 -30.80 24.48 -21.32
N ALA A 203 -30.18 24.08 -22.42
CA ALA A 203 -28.89 23.40 -22.38
C ALA A 203 -27.83 24.24 -21.65
N THR A 204 -27.07 23.56 -20.80
CA THR A 204 -25.85 24.03 -20.13
C THR A 204 -24.82 24.54 -21.13
N THR A 205 -23.91 25.42 -20.68
CA THR A 205 -22.76 25.78 -21.53
C THR A 205 -21.81 24.59 -21.69
N LYS A 206 -21.14 24.50 -22.85
CA LYS A 206 -20.04 23.54 -23.08
C LYS A 206 -18.98 23.60 -21.97
N PHE A 207 -18.71 24.78 -21.40
CA PHE A 207 -17.84 24.94 -20.23
C PHE A 207 -18.39 24.24 -18.98
N HIS A 208 -19.69 24.40 -18.66
CA HIS A 208 -20.32 23.79 -17.48
C HIS A 208 -20.24 22.26 -17.53
N ASP A 209 -20.63 21.62 -18.64
CA ASP A 209 -20.60 20.15 -18.73
C ASP A 209 -19.15 19.61 -18.78
N LEU A 210 -18.21 20.31 -19.42
CA LEU A 210 -16.77 19.97 -19.34
C LEU A 210 -16.26 20.06 -17.90
N HIS A 211 -16.64 21.09 -17.16
CA HIS A 211 -16.24 21.29 -15.75
C HIS A 211 -16.79 20.18 -14.86
N VAL A 212 -18.08 19.86 -15.00
CA VAL A 212 -18.73 18.75 -14.26
C VAL A 212 -18.05 17.41 -14.56
N GLY A 213 -17.82 17.08 -15.84
CA GLY A 213 -17.13 15.85 -16.24
C GLY A 213 -15.68 15.77 -15.77
N HIS A 214 -14.96 16.89 -15.80
CA HIS A 214 -13.59 17.01 -15.29
C HIS A 214 -13.53 16.80 -13.76
N CYS A 215 -14.40 17.46 -12.99
CA CYS A 215 -14.46 17.31 -11.54
C CYS A 215 -14.83 15.87 -11.14
N LEU A 216 -15.82 15.29 -11.80
CA LEU A 216 -16.25 13.90 -11.60
C LEU A 216 -15.09 12.90 -11.74
N VAL A 217 -14.33 12.99 -12.83
CA VAL A 217 -13.23 12.04 -13.08
C VAL A 217 -11.98 12.37 -12.26
N THR A 218 -11.77 13.63 -11.89
CA THR A 218 -10.75 14.01 -10.89
C THR A 218 -11.05 13.36 -9.52
N LEU A 219 -12.31 13.37 -9.08
CA LEU A 219 -12.72 12.67 -7.85
C LEU A 219 -12.57 11.15 -7.99
N LEU A 220 -12.98 10.58 -9.13
CA LEU A 220 -12.85 9.14 -9.42
C LEU A 220 -11.39 8.68 -9.36
N GLU A 221 -10.47 9.43 -9.99
CA GLU A 221 -9.03 9.13 -9.96
C GLU A 221 -8.42 9.30 -8.56
N ASN A 222 -8.90 10.25 -7.75
CA ASN A 222 -8.49 10.35 -6.36
C ASN A 222 -8.96 9.16 -5.52
N ILE A 223 -10.21 8.72 -5.66
CA ILE A 223 -10.75 7.51 -4.98
C ILE A 223 -9.96 6.27 -5.40
N LYS A 224 -9.69 6.09 -6.71
CA LYS A 224 -8.88 4.98 -7.24
C LYS A 224 -7.42 5.04 -6.81
N CYS A 225 -6.85 6.22 -6.60
CA CYS A 225 -5.47 6.42 -6.14
C CYS A 225 -5.33 6.23 -4.62
N ALA A 226 -6.35 6.58 -3.84
CA ALA A 226 -6.44 6.23 -2.42
C ALA A 226 -6.63 4.71 -2.24
N GLY A 227 -7.45 4.09 -3.09
CA GLY A 227 -7.54 2.64 -3.23
C GLY A 227 -8.01 1.93 -1.96
N ASN A 228 -8.97 2.52 -1.23
CA ASN A 228 -9.30 2.09 0.12
C ASN A 228 -9.72 0.60 0.21
N VAL A 229 -8.98 -0.17 1.01
CA VAL A 229 -9.25 -1.60 1.26
C VAL A 229 -9.92 -1.87 2.61
N ASP A 230 -10.32 -0.83 3.35
CA ASP A 230 -11.18 -0.96 4.53
C ASP A 230 -12.49 -1.68 4.16
N LEU A 231 -13.10 -2.38 5.13
CA LEU A 231 -14.31 -3.17 4.92
C LEU A 231 -15.50 -2.66 5.75
N TYR A 232 -16.67 -2.57 5.13
CA TYR A 232 -17.96 -2.50 5.85
C TYR A 232 -18.60 -3.88 5.92
N THR A 233 -19.24 -4.18 7.04
CA THR A 233 -20.01 -5.41 7.27
C THR A 233 -21.50 -5.19 7.00
N HIS A 234 -22.29 -6.26 7.08
CA HIS A 234 -23.75 -6.17 7.04
C HIS A 234 -24.34 -6.76 8.33
N ARG A 235 -25.57 -6.36 8.68
CA ARG A 235 -26.33 -6.77 9.88
C ARG A 235 -27.75 -7.17 9.48
N TRP A 236 -28.43 -7.98 10.29
CA TRP A 236 -29.86 -8.24 10.10
C TRP A 236 -30.68 -7.11 10.74
N VAL A 237 -31.80 -6.74 10.10
CA VAL A 237 -32.72 -5.70 10.57
C VAL A 237 -34.16 -6.14 10.34
N ASP A 238 -35.10 -5.62 11.12
CA ASP A 238 -36.54 -5.91 11.03
C ASP A 238 -37.20 -5.27 9.79
N ALA A 239 -36.67 -4.13 9.34
CA ALA A 239 -37.23 -3.35 8.23
C ALA A 239 -37.07 -3.98 6.82
N GLN A 240 -36.23 -5.00 6.63
CA GLN A 240 -36.02 -5.62 5.31
C GLN A 240 -35.50 -7.07 5.38
N VAL A 241 -35.83 -7.87 4.36
CA VAL A 241 -35.46 -9.30 4.24
C VAL A 241 -33.96 -9.52 3.97
N HIS A 242 -33.30 -8.57 3.31
CA HIS A 242 -31.88 -8.65 2.97
C HIS A 242 -31.02 -8.02 4.08
N PRO A 243 -29.78 -8.49 4.32
CA PRO A 243 -28.93 -7.91 5.36
C PRO A 243 -28.55 -6.47 4.99
N TYR A 244 -28.69 -5.56 5.94
CA TYR A 244 -28.46 -4.12 5.78
C TYR A 244 -26.98 -3.79 5.98
N ALA A 245 -26.41 -2.90 5.16
CA ALA A 245 -25.00 -2.53 5.23
C ALA A 245 -24.71 -1.58 6.41
N ASP A 246 -23.71 -1.89 7.23
CA ASP A 246 -23.28 -1.03 8.34
C ASP A 246 -22.11 -0.15 7.91
N PHE A 247 -22.44 1.01 7.33
CA PHE A 247 -21.48 2.02 6.89
C PHE A 247 -20.77 2.76 8.04
N ASN A 248 -21.10 2.48 9.31
CA ASN A 248 -20.42 3.06 10.47
C ASN A 248 -19.10 2.32 10.75
N MET A 249 -18.16 2.41 9.80
CA MET A 249 -16.87 1.74 9.85
C MET A 249 -15.75 2.66 10.35
N ALA A 250 -14.71 2.08 10.93
CA ALA A 250 -13.50 2.82 11.29
C ALA A 250 -12.61 3.03 10.05
N HIS A 251 -12.00 4.21 9.96
CA HIS A 251 -11.06 4.61 8.92
C HIS A 251 -9.82 5.24 9.57
N GLN A 252 -8.64 5.06 8.97
CA GLN A 252 -7.43 5.78 9.37
C GLN A 252 -7.34 7.11 8.63
N CYS A 253 -8.18 8.05 9.04
CA CYS A 253 -8.23 9.39 8.46
C CYS A 253 -6.96 10.20 8.73
N ARG A 254 -6.64 11.12 7.80
CA ARG A 254 -5.76 12.25 8.11
C ARG A 254 -6.54 13.26 8.93
N ASP A 255 -5.87 13.93 9.88
CA ASP A 255 -6.45 15.05 10.62
C ASP A 255 -6.80 16.19 9.66
N PHE A 256 -8.10 16.39 9.44
CA PHE A 256 -8.60 17.42 8.53
C PHE A 256 -8.50 18.82 9.14
N ASP A 257 -8.68 18.96 10.44
CA ASP A 257 -8.64 20.25 11.13
C ASP A 257 -7.19 20.78 11.19
N ALA A 258 -6.19 19.91 11.32
CA ALA A 258 -4.79 20.27 11.17
C ALA A 258 -4.44 20.75 9.75
N ILE A 259 -5.07 20.18 8.71
CA ILE A 259 -4.91 20.61 7.31
C ILE A 259 -5.63 21.95 7.08
N LEU A 260 -6.85 22.10 7.59
CA LEU A 260 -7.66 23.32 7.50
C LEU A 260 -6.97 24.50 8.21
N ALA A 261 -6.53 24.31 9.46
CA ALA A 261 -5.81 25.33 10.22
C ALA A 261 -4.46 25.72 9.58
N TRP A 262 -3.82 24.82 8.83
CA TRP A 262 -2.69 25.18 7.99
C TRP A 262 -3.13 26.05 6.80
N GLN A 263 -4.20 25.68 6.09
CA GLN A 263 -4.71 26.45 4.95
C GLN A 263 -5.15 27.86 5.38
N GLU A 264 -5.99 27.98 6.40
CA GLU A 264 -6.51 29.26 6.91
C GLU A 264 -5.38 30.22 7.33
N LYS A 265 -4.30 29.69 7.92
CA LYS A 265 -3.14 30.47 8.34
C LYS A 265 -2.29 31.02 7.19
N HIS A 266 -2.30 30.37 6.02
CA HIS A 266 -1.44 30.72 4.88
C HIS A 266 -2.21 31.17 3.63
N ALA A 267 -3.54 31.21 3.68
CA ALA A 267 -4.39 31.61 2.58
C ALA A 267 -4.21 33.09 2.20
N VAL A 268 -4.09 33.36 0.90
CA VAL A 268 -4.25 34.72 0.35
C VAL A 268 -5.76 34.97 0.16
N PRO A 269 -6.32 36.08 0.65
CA PRO A 269 -7.72 36.42 0.44
C PRO A 269 -8.12 36.46 -1.03
N MET A 270 -9.33 36.00 -1.36
CA MET A 270 -9.81 35.86 -2.74
C MET A 270 -9.87 37.19 -3.50
N ASP A 271 -10.19 38.30 -2.82
CA ASP A 271 -10.14 39.65 -3.40
C ASP A 271 -8.72 40.06 -3.81
N GLN A 272 -7.71 39.69 -3.02
CA GLN A 272 -6.30 39.93 -3.36
C GLN A 272 -5.86 39.01 -4.52
N MET A 273 -6.27 37.74 -4.51
CA MET A 273 -5.98 36.78 -5.58
C MET A 273 -6.60 37.21 -6.92
N MET A 274 -7.83 37.71 -6.92
CA MET A 274 -8.52 38.23 -8.13
C MET A 274 -7.86 39.50 -8.70
N ASN A 275 -7.02 40.20 -7.93
CA ASN A 275 -6.23 41.34 -8.39
C ASN A 275 -4.85 40.94 -8.98
N VAL A 276 -4.49 39.65 -8.98
CA VAL A 276 -3.20 39.17 -9.52
C VAL A 276 -3.23 39.19 -11.05
N THR A 277 -2.61 40.21 -11.64
CA THR A 277 -2.43 40.34 -13.09
C THR A 277 -1.13 39.70 -13.56
N LYS A 278 -1.13 39.16 -14.80
CA LYS A 278 0.05 38.54 -15.42
C LYS A 278 1.22 39.53 -15.53
N PRO A 279 2.42 39.20 -15.01
CA PRO A 279 3.64 40.00 -15.24
C PRO A 279 4.01 40.15 -16.72
N LYS A 280 4.76 41.21 -17.05
CA LYS A 280 5.11 41.56 -18.45
C LYS A 280 6.03 40.54 -19.12
N ASP A 281 6.85 39.88 -18.31
CA ASP A 281 7.90 38.91 -18.64
C ASP A 281 7.47 37.45 -18.40
N ALA A 282 6.26 37.22 -17.89
CA ALA A 282 5.77 35.87 -17.60
C ALA A 282 5.63 35.03 -18.89
N LYS A 283 6.24 33.84 -18.89
CA LYS A 283 6.03 32.82 -19.93
C LYS A 283 4.54 32.43 -19.94
N VAL A 284 3.86 32.73 -21.04
CA VAL A 284 2.46 32.34 -21.28
C VAL A 284 2.43 30.93 -21.87
N HIS A 285 1.52 30.10 -21.37
CA HIS A 285 1.12 28.88 -22.07
C HIS A 285 0.04 29.21 -23.11
N ILE A 286 0.23 28.77 -24.36
CA ILE A 286 -0.69 29.09 -25.45
C ILE A 286 -1.77 28.00 -25.50
N MET A 287 -2.98 28.35 -25.07
CA MET A 287 -4.13 27.45 -25.10
C MET A 287 -4.56 27.10 -26.53
N SER A 288 -5.10 25.89 -26.70
CA SER A 288 -5.76 25.41 -27.92
C SER A 288 -6.91 26.32 -28.37
N HIS A 289 -7.18 26.34 -29.68
CA HIS A 289 -8.32 27.08 -30.27
C HIS A 289 -9.65 26.69 -29.62
N GLU A 290 -9.91 25.39 -29.42
CA GLU A 290 -11.13 24.93 -28.76
C GLU A 290 -11.25 25.42 -27.31
N PHE A 291 -10.17 25.47 -26.54
CA PHE A 291 -10.22 26.04 -25.19
C PHE A 291 -10.57 27.54 -25.23
N LYS A 292 -10.00 28.30 -26.16
CA LYS A 292 -10.33 29.71 -26.36
C LYS A 292 -11.79 29.93 -26.78
N GLU A 293 -12.32 29.08 -27.65
CA GLU A 293 -13.73 29.05 -28.04
C GLU A 293 -14.65 28.77 -26.83
N VAL A 294 -14.34 27.74 -26.05
CA VAL A 294 -15.09 27.36 -24.83
C VAL A 294 -15.10 28.48 -23.80
N MET A 295 -13.97 29.19 -23.62
CA MET A 295 -13.86 30.36 -22.75
C MET A 295 -14.45 31.64 -23.37
N GLY A 296 -14.94 31.60 -24.61
CA GLY A 296 -15.54 32.74 -25.30
C GLY A 296 -14.56 33.85 -25.71
N TRP A 297 -13.25 33.55 -25.77
CA TRP A 297 -12.18 34.51 -26.05
C TRP A 297 -12.39 35.29 -27.36
N TYR A 298 -12.76 34.56 -28.43
CA TYR A 298 -12.99 35.11 -29.76
C TYR A 298 -14.26 35.99 -29.89
N LYS A 299 -15.06 36.14 -28.81
CA LYS A 299 -16.16 37.13 -28.76
C LYS A 299 -15.66 38.57 -28.67
N THR A 300 -14.41 38.77 -28.25
CA THR A 300 -13.78 40.09 -28.02
C THR A 300 -12.38 40.23 -28.62
N HIS A 301 -11.84 39.16 -29.19
CA HIS A 301 -10.50 39.11 -29.80
C HIS A 301 -10.59 38.47 -31.19
N PRO A 302 -9.69 38.81 -32.14
CA PRO A 302 -9.64 38.11 -33.43
C PRO A 302 -9.26 36.64 -33.25
N GLU A 303 -9.68 35.80 -34.20
CA GLU A 303 -9.20 34.42 -34.34
C GLU A 303 -7.68 34.40 -34.58
N ASP A 304 -7.02 33.35 -34.08
CA ASP A 304 -5.59 33.13 -34.23
C ASP A 304 -5.28 31.66 -34.58
N ASP A 305 -4.20 31.44 -35.35
CA ASP A 305 -3.84 30.13 -35.95
C ASP A 305 -3.37 29.05 -34.94
N THR A 306 -3.81 29.13 -33.67
CA THR A 306 -3.35 28.25 -32.58
C THR A 306 -4.08 26.92 -32.55
N VAL A 307 -3.98 26.18 -33.66
CA VAL A 307 -4.57 24.83 -33.81
C VAL A 307 -4.01 23.85 -32.77
N ASN A 308 -2.72 23.96 -32.44
CA ASN A 308 -1.95 22.96 -31.68
C ASN A 308 -1.36 23.53 -30.37
N GLY A 309 -2.14 24.27 -29.59
CA GLY A 309 -1.75 24.58 -28.19
C GLY A 309 -1.95 23.34 -27.32
N GLU A 310 -0.90 22.78 -26.73
CA GLU A 310 -0.99 21.56 -25.91
C GLU A 310 -1.88 21.78 -24.67
N ASP A 311 -2.83 20.87 -24.39
CA ASP A 311 -3.62 20.92 -23.16
C ASP A 311 -2.83 20.24 -22.00
N GLY A 312 -1.98 21.02 -21.31
CA GLY A 312 -0.94 20.54 -20.35
C GLY A 312 -1.40 20.13 -18.95
#